data_AF-A8RCW9-F1
#
_entry.id   AF-A8RCW9-F1
#
_cell.length_a   1.000
_cell.length_b   1.000
_cell.length_c   1.000
_cell.angle_alpha   90.00
_cell.angle_beta   90.00
_cell.angle_gamma   90.00
#
_symmetry.space_group_name_H-M   'P 1'
#
loop_
_entity.id
_entity.type
_entity.pdbx_description
1 polymer ?
#
loop_
_entity_poly.entity_id
_entity_poly.type
_entity_poly.pdbx_seq_one_letter_code
_entity_poly.pdbx_strand_id
1 'polypeptide(L)' 'MKIKVTKNLLDIPERYRPRVGYVFDVLDIKCGLYKPCENNLKMIECCGHIIAVSPSECEIVKKRDKR' A
#
# COMPACT_ATOMS: atom_id res chain seq x y z
N MET A 1 -6.01 -8.70 -0.65
CA MET A 1 -5.53 -8.26 0.69
C MET A 1 -5.91 -6.80 0.80
N LYS A 2 -6.31 -6.32 1.99
CA LYS A 2 -6.68 -4.91 2.17
C LYS A 2 -5.71 -4.22 3.11
N ILE A 3 -5.29 -3.01 2.75
CA ILE A 3 -4.44 -2.15 3.58
C ILE A 3 -5.14 -0.83 3.87
N LYS A 4 -4.83 -0.25 5.02
CA LYS A 4 -5.22 1.10 5.40
C LYS A 4 -4.00 1.99 5.35
N VAL A 5 -4.03 3.06 4.58
CA VAL A 5 -2.93 4.04 4.56
C VAL A 5 -2.99 4.84 5.85
N THR A 6 -1.91 4.89 6.62
CA THR A 6 -1.86 5.58 7.92
C THR A 6 -1.05 6.85 7.89
N LYS A 7 -0.17 7.01 6.89
CA LYS A 7 0.66 8.20 6.71
C LYS A 7 0.29 8.98 5.46
N ASN A 8 0.61 10.26 5.49
CA ASN A 8 0.41 11.13 4.34
C ASN A 8 1.59 10.94 3.36
N LEU A 9 1.32 10.38 2.18
CA LEU A 9 2.32 10.12 1.14
C LEU A 9 2.65 11.43 0.40
N LEU A 10 3.47 12.27 1.03
CA LEU A 10 3.81 13.62 0.54
C LEU A 10 4.63 13.59 -0.76
N ASP A 11 5.31 12.48 -1.01
CA ASP A 11 6.00 12.11 -2.24
C ASP A 11 5.05 11.99 -3.45
N ILE A 12 3.76 11.77 -3.22
CA ILE A 12 2.75 11.64 -4.26
C ILE A 12 2.04 12.99 -4.47
N PRO A 13 1.83 13.42 -5.74
CA PRO A 13 1.03 14.60 -6.06
C PRO A 13 -0.38 14.50 -5.46
N GLU A 14 -0.88 15.61 -4.92
CA GLU A 14 -2.16 15.65 -4.18
C GLU A 14 -3.33 15.04 -4.96
N ARG A 15 -3.39 15.27 -6.28
CA ARG A 15 -4.40 14.71 -7.19
C ARG A 15 -4.47 13.18 -7.22
N TYR A 16 -3.38 12.50 -6.89
CA TYR A 16 -3.28 11.04 -6.85
C TYR A 16 -3.07 10.51 -5.44
N ARG A 17 -2.97 11.39 -4.44
CA ARG A 17 -2.57 11.00 -3.11
C ARG A 17 -3.70 10.22 -2.42
N PRO A 18 -3.43 8.99 -1.94
CA PRO A 18 -4.44 8.22 -1.22
C PRO A 18 -4.77 8.91 0.10
N ARG A 19 -6.05 8.92 0.45
CA ARG A 19 -6.52 9.55 1.69
C ARG A 19 -6.08 8.74 2.90
N VAL A 20 -5.47 9.43 3.88
CA VAL A 20 -5.11 8.83 5.16
C VAL A 20 -6.35 8.28 5.86
N GLY A 21 -6.24 7.06 6.38
CA GLY A 21 -7.31 6.33 7.04
C GLY A 21 -8.21 5.53 6.10
N TYR A 22 -8.09 5.69 4.78
CA TYR A 22 -8.88 4.94 3.81
C TYR A 22 -8.30 3.54 3.57
N VAL A 23 -9.20 2.60 3.29
CA VAL A 23 -8.84 1.19 3.06
C VAL A 23 -8.84 0.92 1.56
N PHE A 24 -7.71 0.43 1.06
CA PHE A 24 -7.50 0.09 -0.34
C PHE A 24 -7.30 -1.42 -0.49
N ASP A 25 -7.76 -1.95 -1.62
CA ASP A 25 -7.42 -3.30 -2.06
C ASP A 25 -6.02 -3.28 -2.68
N VAL A 26 -5.18 -4.21 -2.22
CA VAL A 26 -3.83 -4.41 -2.76
C VAL A 26 -3.94 -5.18 -4.05
N LEU A 27 -3.46 -4.58 -5.13
CA LEU A 27 -3.38 -5.18 -6.46
C LEU A 27 -2.21 -6.16 -6.55
N ASP A 28 -1.04 -5.74 -6.07
CA ASP A 28 0.19 -6.53 -6.13
C ASP A 28 1.13 -6.19 -4.97
N ILE A 29 2.08 -7.08 -4.69
CA ILE A 29 3.10 -6.88 -3.65
C ILE A 29 4.48 -7.05 -4.28
N LYS A 30 5.24 -5.95 -4.32
CA LYS A 30 6.61 -5.96 -4.82
C LYS A 30 7.59 -6.09 -3.67
N CYS A 31 8.25 -7.25 -3.59
CA CYS A 31 9.28 -7.50 -2.60
C CYS A 31 10.65 -7.04 -3.11
N GLY A 32 11.42 -6.37 -2.24
CA GLY A 32 12.82 -6.04 -2.48
C GLY A 32 13.72 -7.28 -2.43
N LEU A 33 14.90 -7.17 -3.05
CA LEU A 33 15.90 -8.25 -3.10
C LEU A 33 16.54 -8.53 -1.72
N TYR A 34 16.66 -7.48 -0.90
CA TYR A 34 17.20 -7.58 0.46
C TYR A 34 16.08 -7.49 1.48
N LYS A 35 16.00 -8.49 2.37
CA LYS A 35 14.96 -8.66 3.40
C LYS A 35 13.52 -8.47 2.88
N PRO A 36 13.03 -9.37 2.00
CA PRO A 36 11.74 -9.23 1.32
C PRO A 36 10.53 -9.17 2.27
N CYS A 37 10.64 -9.75 3.48
CA CYS A 37 9.58 -9.69 4.49
C CYS A 37 9.41 -8.29 5.10
N GLU A 38 10.50 -7.51 5.17
CA GLU A 38 10.50 -6.14 5.69
C GLU A 38 10.35 -5.14 4.54
N ASN A 39 11.09 -5.34 3.45
CA ASN A 39 11.09 -4.48 2.29
C ASN A 39 10.09 -4.98 1.25
N ASN A 40 8.79 -4.79 1.51
CA ASN A 40 7.74 -5.07 0.53
C ASN A 40 6.78 -3.89 0.35
N LEU A 41 6.64 -3.47 -0.90
CA LEU A 41 5.73 -2.41 -1.31
C LEU A 41 4.40 -3.01 -1.71
N LYS A 42 3.32 -2.42 -1.22
CA LYS A 42 1.95 -2.81 -1.59
C LYS A 42 1.49 -1.86 -2.67
N MET A 43 1.14 -2.41 -3.83
CA MET A 43 0.64 -1.65 -4.95
C MET A 43 -0.87 -1.49 -4.79
N ILE A 44 -1.36 -0.26 -4.74
CA ILE A 44 -2.79 0.07 -4.69
C ILE A 44 -3.15 0.93 -5.89
N GLU A 45 -4.41 0.91 -6.30
CA GLU A 45 -4.95 1.87 -7.25
C GLU A 45 -5.62 3.02 -6.52
N CYS A 46 -5.27 4.25 -6.88
CA CYS A 46 -5.94 5.46 -6.42
C CYS A 46 -6.03 6.44 -7.59
N CYS A 47 -7.23 6.96 -7.87
CA CYS A 47 -7.47 7.90 -8.97
C CYS A 47 -6.91 7.41 -10.33
N GLY A 48 -7.06 6.12 -10.64
CA GLY A 48 -6.56 5.50 -11.87
C GLY A 48 -5.04 5.37 -11.97
N HIS A 49 -4.30 5.58 -10.89
CA HIS A 49 -2.85 5.44 -10.82
C HIS A 49 -2.45 4.35 -9.83
N ILE A 50 -1.43 3.58 -10.21
CA ILE A 50 -0.83 2.58 -9.32
C ILE A 50 0.18 3.26 -8.43
N ILE A 51 -0.01 3.10 -7.12
CA ILE A 51 0.79 3.70 -6.08
C ILE A 51 1.43 2.61 -5.25
N ALA A 52 2.74 2.72 -5.06
CA ALA A 52 3.49 1.85 -4.18
C ALA A 52 3.45 2.43 -2.75
N VAL A 53 2.98 1.63 -1.80
CA VAL A 53 2.88 2.02 -0.39
C VAL A 53 3.80 1.15 0.45
N SER A 54 4.64 1.77 1.27
CA SER A 54 5.57 1.07 2.14
C SER A 54 4.84 0.38 3.30
N PRO A 55 5.40 -0.71 3.88
CA PRO A 55 4.85 -1.31 5.09
C PRO A 55 4.75 -0.31 6.25
N SER A 56 5.71 0.61 6.34
CA SER A 56 5.79 1.62 7.39
C SER A 56 4.75 2.75 7.26
N GLU A 57 3.96 2.74 6.18
CA GLU A 57 2.97 3.76 5.80
C GLU A 57 1.55 3.21 5.72
N CYS A 58 1.38 1.92 5.99
CA CYS A 58 0.10 1.25 5.94
C CYS A 58 -0.05 0.14 6.99
N GLU A 59 -1.30 -0.16 7.34
CA GLU A 59 -1.65 -1.28 8.21
C GLU A 59 -2.47 -2.31 7.42
N ILE A 60 -2.22 -3.60 7.67
CA ILE A 60 -2.97 -4.67 7.02
C ILE A 60 -4.30 -4.87 7.75
N VAL A 61 -5.40 -4.53 7.09
CA VAL A 61 -6.75 -4.64 7.66
C VAL A 61 -7.33 -6.04 7.45
N LYS A 62 -7.05 -6.65 6.29
CA LYS A 62 -7.52 -8.01 5.98
C LYS A 62 -6.49 -8.76 5.16
N LYS A 63 -5.87 -9.77 5.77
CA LYS A 63 -5.03 -10.73 5.05
C LYS A 63 -5.93 -11.60 4.17
N ARG A 64 -5.45 -11.99 2.99
CA ARG A 64 -6.09 -13.10 2.27
C ARG A 64 -5.79 -14.34 3.10
N ASP A 65 -6.81 -14.92 3.71
CA ASP A 65 -6.72 -16.28 4.25
C ASP A 65 -6.29 -17.19 3.10
N LYS A 66 -5.12 -17.82 3.25
CA LYS A 66 -4.75 -18.95 2.41
C LYS A 66 -5.62 -20.11 2.87
N ARG A 67 -6.68 -20.41 2.12
CA ARG A 67 -7.30 -21.75 2.13
C ARG A 67 -6.43 -22.69 1.30
#